data_AF-A0A7S2HQN0-F1
#
_entry.id   AF-A0A7S2HQN0-F1
#
_cell.length_a   1.000
_cell.length_b   1.000
_cell.length_c   1.000
_cell.angle_alpha   90.00
_cell.angle_beta   90.00
_cell.angle_gamma   90.00
#
_symmetry.space_group_name_H-M   'P 1'
#
loop_
_entity.id
_entity.type
_entity.pdbx_description
1 polymer ?
#
loop_
_entity_poly.entity_id
_entity_poly.type
_entity_poly.pdbx_seq_one_letter_code
_entity_poly.pdbx_strand_id
1 'polypeptide(L)'
;FIAIIFSVVSFIWWFAWFFVANGLLNSKTRDLLVNPCEEDDPDCVAQQYEEEGILSFNLFLLLVSLYWTCTVLLNTVQVTVAGVMGTWCFDKTNASTCCSSAVTSSLRRSMTYSFGSICFGSLLDAIVAVLRVLASIARDQDNDCPGEARLLLCIIQCLLSLIEDILEYFNR
;
A
#
# COMPACT_ATOMS: atom_id res chain seq x y z
N PHE A 1 -20.77 -7.77 -13.16
CA PHE A 1 -19.66 -8.65 -13.58
C PHE A 1 -18.31 -8.13 -13.10
N ILE A 2 -17.83 -6.95 -13.54
CA ILE A 2 -16.52 -6.41 -13.14
C ILE A 2 -16.44 -6.15 -11.63
N ALA A 3 -17.48 -5.58 -11.01
CA ALA A 3 -17.54 -5.42 -9.55
C ALA A 3 -17.40 -6.74 -8.79
N ILE A 4 -18.02 -7.82 -9.31
CA ILE A 4 -17.97 -9.16 -8.69
C ILE A 4 -16.57 -9.74 -8.82
N ILE A 5 -15.94 -9.63 -9.99
CA ILE A 5 -14.56 -10.06 -10.20
C ILE A 5 -13.63 -9.35 -9.23
N PHE A 6 -13.77 -8.03 -9.10
CA PHE A 6 -12.95 -7.24 -8.20
C PHE A 6 -13.12 -7.66 -6.74
N SER A 7 -14.37 -7.80 -6.26
CA SER A 7 -14.63 -8.32 -4.92
C SER A 7 -14.01 -9.70 -4.71
N VAL A 8 -14.18 -10.62 -5.67
CA VAL A 8 -13.61 -11.97 -5.58
C VAL A 8 -12.07 -11.93 -5.51
N VAL A 9 -11.43 -11.12 -6.35
CA VAL A 9 -9.97 -10.95 -6.32
C VAL A 9 -9.51 -10.37 -4.99
N SER A 10 -10.20 -9.35 -4.45
CA SER A 10 -9.89 -8.77 -3.13
C SER A 10 -10.07 -9.77 -1.99
N PHE A 11 -11.10 -10.63 -2.06
CA PHE A 11 -11.30 -11.70 -1.08
C PHE A 11 -10.20 -12.75 -1.16
N ILE A 12 -9.86 -13.23 -2.37
CA ILE A 12 -8.76 -14.20 -2.57
C ILE A 12 -7.45 -13.63 -2.02
N TRP A 13 -7.16 -12.36 -2.30
CA TRP A 13 -5.99 -11.67 -1.77
C TRP A 13 -5.99 -11.63 -0.24
N TRP A 14 -7.11 -11.28 0.39
CA TRP A 14 -7.24 -11.29 1.85
C TRP A 14 -6.99 -12.67 2.46
N PHE A 15 -7.53 -13.72 1.84
CA PHE A 15 -7.28 -15.10 2.28
C PHE A 15 -5.82 -15.51 2.12
N ALA A 16 -5.20 -15.18 0.98
CA ALA A 16 -3.78 -15.44 0.75
C ALA A 16 -2.91 -14.70 1.77
N TRP A 17 -3.17 -13.41 1.99
CA TRP A 17 -2.49 -12.59 2.99
C TRP A 17 -2.63 -13.18 4.39
N PHE A 18 -3.85 -13.55 4.79
CA PHE A 18 -4.11 -14.16 6.09
C PHE A 18 -3.36 -15.48 6.24
N PHE A 19 -3.38 -16.35 5.24
CA PHE A 19 -2.68 -17.63 5.29
C PHE A 19 -1.16 -17.43 5.44
N VAL A 20 -0.57 -16.53 4.66
CA VAL A 20 0.87 -16.21 4.75
C VAL A 20 1.21 -15.59 6.11
N ALA A 21 0.42 -14.65 6.60
CA ALA A 21 0.64 -14.02 7.91
C ALA A 21 0.60 -15.05 9.05
N ASN A 22 -0.42 -15.92 9.07
CA ASN A 22 -0.52 -16.98 10.08
C ASN A 22 0.61 -18.01 9.92
N GLY A 23 1.00 -18.32 8.68
CA GLY A 23 2.13 -19.21 8.39
C GLY A 23 3.45 -18.68 8.99
N LEU A 24 3.74 -17.39 8.79
CA LEU A 24 4.93 -16.72 9.32
C LEU A 24 4.91 -16.61 10.86
N LEU A 25 3.76 -16.29 11.45
CA LEU A 25 3.63 -16.24 12.92
C LEU A 25 3.80 -17.62 13.55
N ASN A 26 3.25 -18.65 12.90
CA ASN A 26 3.36 -20.03 13.36
C ASN A 26 4.77 -20.60 13.15
N SER A 27 5.47 -20.24 12.07
CA SER A 27 6.87 -20.64 11.89
C SER A 27 7.72 -20.01 12.99
N LYS A 28 7.60 -18.70 13.22
CA LYS A 28 8.38 -18.01 14.24
C LYS A 28 8.14 -18.57 15.65
N THR A 29 6.88 -18.83 16.00
CA THR A 29 6.54 -19.41 17.30
C THR A 29 7.09 -20.82 17.45
N ARG A 30 7.09 -21.61 16.37
CA ARG A 30 7.67 -22.96 16.36
C ARG A 30 9.19 -22.92 16.53
N ASP A 31 9.87 -22.03 15.82
CA ASP A 31 11.33 -21.92 15.89
C ASP A 31 11.78 -21.51 17.29
N LEU A 32 11.08 -20.57 17.94
CA LEU A 32 11.35 -20.16 19.33
C LEU A 32 11.10 -21.28 20.35
N LEU A 33 10.17 -22.21 20.09
CA LEU A 33 9.86 -23.32 21.01
C LEU A 33 10.76 -24.55 20.79
N VAL A 34 11.18 -24.82 19.55
CA VAL A 34 11.95 -26.02 19.18
C VAL A 34 13.45 -25.80 19.33
N ASN A 35 13.94 -24.61 18.97
CA ASN A 35 15.37 -24.27 18.98
C ASN A 35 15.63 -23.05 19.86
N PRO A 36 15.53 -23.19 21.20
CA PRO A 36 15.93 -22.11 22.09
C PRO A 36 17.45 -21.88 21.95
N CYS A 37 17.85 -20.66 21.57
CA CYS A 37 19.26 -20.29 21.56
C CYS A 37 19.78 -20.19 22.99
N GLU A 38 20.88 -20.88 23.28
CA GLU A 38 21.59 -20.76 24.55
C GLU A 38 22.56 -19.58 24.47
N GLU A 39 22.58 -18.73 25.49
CA GLU A 39 23.20 -17.39 25.43
C GLU A 39 24.75 -17.44 25.29
N ASP A 40 25.37 -18.57 25.59
CA ASP A 40 26.83 -18.80 25.52
C ASP A 40 27.32 -19.39 24.18
N ASP A 41 26.43 -19.69 23.22
CA ASP A 41 26.80 -20.15 21.88
C ASP A 41 26.77 -18.97 20.87
N PRO A 42 27.93 -18.42 20.47
CA PRO A 42 27.98 -17.25 19.59
C PRO A 42 27.48 -17.55 18.16
N ASP A 43 27.56 -18.80 17.70
CA ASP A 43 27.14 -19.18 16.36
C ASP A 43 25.60 -19.21 16.28
N CYS A 44 24.92 -19.70 17.33
CA CYS A 44 23.46 -19.73 17.35
C CYS A 44 22.85 -18.33 17.43
N VAL A 45 23.47 -17.42 18.20
CA VAL A 45 23.01 -16.02 18.33
C VAL A 45 23.09 -15.30 16.99
N ALA A 46 24.20 -15.46 16.24
CA ALA A 46 24.36 -14.85 14.93
C ALA A 46 23.28 -15.33 13.93
N GLN A 47 22.98 -16.63 13.93
CA GLN A 47 21.97 -17.22 13.05
C GLN A 47 20.55 -16.70 13.39
N GLN A 48 20.23 -16.50 14.67
CA GLN A 48 18.94 -15.94 15.10
C GLN A 48 18.75 -14.51 14.58
N TYR A 49 19.77 -13.65 14.62
CA TYR A 49 19.67 -12.28 14.10
C TYR A 49 19.39 -12.23 12.60
N GLU A 50 19.99 -13.13 11.82
CA GLU A 50 19.75 -13.22 10.38
C GLU A 50 18.29 -13.61 10.09
N GLU A 51 17.75 -14.59 10.82
CA GLU A 51 16.34 -14.99 10.68
C GLU A 51 15.35 -13.93 11.16
N GLU A 52 15.65 -13.21 12.25
CA GLU A 52 14.83 -12.06 12.71
C GLU A 52 14.79 -10.94 11.66
N GLY A 53 15.92 -10.69 10.98
CA GLY A 53 16.01 -9.71 9.90
C GLY A 53 15.15 -10.11 8.70
N ILE A 54 15.25 -11.38 8.27
CA ILE A 54 14.44 -11.92 7.18
C ILE A 54 12.96 -11.88 7.54
N LEU A 55 12.58 -12.26 8.76
CA LEU A 55 11.20 -12.20 9.23
C LEU A 55 10.66 -10.77 9.21
N SER A 56 11.41 -9.83 9.75
CA SER A 56 11.05 -8.41 9.80
C SER A 56 10.84 -7.84 8.40
N PHE A 57 11.72 -8.18 7.46
CA PHE A 57 11.58 -7.78 6.06
C PHE A 57 10.34 -8.38 5.38
N ASN A 58 10.06 -9.66 5.60
CA ASN A 58 8.85 -10.31 5.06
C ASN A 58 7.57 -9.69 5.63
N LEU A 59 7.52 -9.42 6.94
CA LEU A 59 6.39 -8.73 7.58
C LEU A 59 6.21 -7.32 7.02
N PHE A 60 7.30 -6.59 6.78
CA PHE A 60 7.26 -5.28 6.14
C PHE A 60 6.63 -5.35 4.73
N LEU A 61 7.09 -6.25 3.86
CA LEU A 61 6.51 -6.43 2.53
C LEU A 61 5.03 -6.81 2.59
N LEU A 62 4.67 -7.67 3.54
CA LEU A 62 3.31 -8.12 3.75
C LEU A 62 2.40 -6.95 4.20
N LEU A 63 2.88 -6.05 5.06
CA LEU A 63 2.18 -4.82 5.43
C LEU A 63 2.08 -3.83 4.26
N VAL A 64 3.15 -3.62 3.49
CA VAL A 64 3.15 -2.78 2.29
C VAL A 64 2.12 -3.27 1.28
N SER A 65 2.03 -4.60 1.09
CA SER A 65 1.07 -5.21 0.18
C SER A 65 -0.40 -5.00 0.61
N LEU A 66 -0.66 -5.03 1.93
CA LEU A 66 -1.97 -4.74 2.50
C LEU A 66 -2.33 -3.26 2.32
N TYR A 67 -1.40 -2.38 2.69
CA TYR A 67 -1.55 -0.93 2.53
C TYR A 67 -1.84 -0.57 1.08
N TRP A 68 -1.01 -1.06 0.15
CA TRP A 68 -1.18 -0.83 -1.28
C TRP A 68 -2.56 -1.26 -1.77
N THR A 69 -3.01 -2.45 -1.38
CA THR A 69 -4.33 -2.96 -1.77
C THR A 69 -5.44 -2.05 -1.23
N CYS A 70 -5.40 -1.68 0.05
CA CYS A 70 -6.38 -0.78 0.66
C CYS A 70 -6.43 0.59 -0.05
N THR A 71 -5.27 1.16 -0.38
CA THR A 71 -5.18 2.45 -1.09
C THR A 71 -5.75 2.34 -2.51
N VAL A 72 -5.49 1.23 -3.22
CA VAL A 72 -6.10 0.96 -4.52
C VAL A 72 -7.64 0.88 -4.42
N LEU A 73 -8.16 0.18 -3.40
CA LEU A 73 -9.61 0.09 -3.16
C LEU A 73 -10.22 1.49 -2.94
N LEU A 74 -9.64 2.27 -2.03
CA LEU A 74 -10.14 3.61 -1.69
C LEU A 74 -10.11 4.56 -2.89
N ASN A 75 -9.00 4.59 -3.63
CA ASN A 75 -8.86 5.41 -4.82
C ASN A 75 -9.84 4.99 -5.92
N THR A 76 -10.09 3.69 -6.07
CA THR A 76 -11.11 3.18 -7.00
C THR A 76 -12.51 3.67 -6.60
N VAL A 77 -12.85 3.63 -5.32
CA VAL A 77 -14.15 4.14 -4.82
C VAL A 77 -14.28 5.65 -5.09
N GLN A 78 -13.24 6.45 -4.85
CA GLN A 78 -13.27 7.90 -5.10
C GLN A 78 -13.52 8.23 -6.57
N VAL A 79 -12.78 7.59 -7.48
CA VAL A 79 -12.95 7.81 -8.93
C VAL A 79 -14.32 7.32 -9.41
N THR A 80 -14.84 6.25 -8.84
CA THR A 80 -16.18 5.74 -9.19
C THR A 80 -17.29 6.65 -8.69
N VAL A 81 -17.18 7.20 -7.48
CA VAL A 81 -18.11 8.22 -6.97
C VAL A 81 -18.08 9.46 -7.85
N ALA A 82 -16.90 9.95 -8.25
CA ALA A 82 -16.78 11.06 -9.19
C ALA A 82 -17.46 10.77 -10.55
N GLY A 83 -17.28 9.55 -11.08
CA GLY A 83 -17.95 9.10 -12.31
C GLY A 83 -19.48 9.02 -12.18
N VAL A 84 -19.98 8.56 -11.03
CA VAL A 84 -21.42 8.52 -10.73
C VAL A 84 -22.00 9.92 -10.65
N MET A 85 -21.31 10.86 -9.97
CA MET A 85 -21.73 12.25 -9.90
C MET A 85 -21.76 12.92 -11.29
N GLY A 86 -20.77 12.63 -12.13
CA GLY A 86 -20.78 13.05 -13.53
C GLY A 86 -22.00 12.52 -14.28
N THR A 87 -22.31 11.22 -14.12
CA THR A 87 -23.47 10.60 -14.77
C THR A 87 -24.80 11.16 -14.24
N TRP A 88 -24.91 11.44 -12.94
CA TRP A 88 -26.10 12.03 -12.32
C TRP A 88 -26.40 13.44 -12.84
N CYS A 89 -25.37 14.21 -13.19
CA CYS A 89 -25.54 15.56 -13.75
C CYS A 89 -26.22 15.54 -15.14
N PHE A 90 -25.88 14.55 -15.97
CA PHE A 90 -26.41 14.42 -17.34
C PHE A 90 -27.68 13.57 -17.44
N ASP A 91 -27.85 12.56 -16.59
CA ASP A 91 -29.01 11.66 -16.61
C ASP A 91 -29.45 11.27 -15.19
N LYS A 92 -30.36 12.07 -14.64
CA LYS A 92 -30.88 11.94 -13.27
C LYS A 92 -31.73 10.70 -13.08
N THR A 93 -32.37 10.21 -14.14
CA THR A 93 -33.25 9.03 -14.14
C THR A 93 -32.47 7.75 -13.91
N ASN A 94 -31.25 7.66 -14.45
CA ASN A 94 -30.39 6.49 -14.34
C ASN A 94 -29.41 6.54 -13.16
N ALA A 95 -29.46 7.56 -12.28
CA ALA A 95 -28.51 7.73 -11.17
C ALA A 95 -29.18 7.88 -9.79
N SER A 96 -30.49 7.66 -9.71
CA SER A 96 -31.32 7.90 -8.51
C SER A 96 -31.33 6.75 -7.50
N THR A 97 -30.65 5.62 -7.77
CA THR A 97 -30.63 4.45 -6.89
C THR A 97 -29.20 3.96 -6.63
N CYS A 98 -28.92 3.49 -5.41
CA CYS A 98 -27.61 2.96 -4.98
C CYS A 98 -27.11 1.80 -5.86
N CYS A 99 -28.01 1.01 -6.44
CA CYS A 99 -27.69 -0.09 -7.36
C CYS A 99 -27.97 0.24 -8.83
N SER A 100 -27.98 1.53 -9.22
CA SER A 100 -28.29 1.89 -10.59
C SER A 100 -27.16 1.50 -11.56
N SER A 101 -27.54 1.29 -12.82
CA SER A 101 -26.62 0.97 -13.93
C SER A 101 -25.49 2.02 -14.06
N ALA A 102 -25.72 3.27 -13.62
CA ALA A 102 -24.72 4.34 -13.55
C ALA A 102 -23.52 4.04 -12.63
N VAL A 103 -23.73 3.34 -11.50
CA VAL A 103 -22.64 2.94 -10.59
C VAL A 103 -21.78 1.88 -11.26
N THR A 104 -22.43 0.88 -11.86
CA THR A 104 -21.73 -0.23 -12.53
C THR A 104 -21.00 0.24 -13.80
N SER A 105 -21.57 1.19 -14.55
CA SER A 105 -20.96 1.73 -15.76
C SER A 105 -19.78 2.66 -15.47
N SER A 106 -19.89 3.50 -14.45
CA SER A 106 -18.78 4.35 -13.97
C SER A 106 -17.64 3.49 -13.45
N LEU A 107 -17.96 2.49 -12.63
CA LEU A 107 -17.01 1.51 -12.10
C LEU A 107 -16.30 0.68 -13.19
N ARG A 108 -17.02 0.33 -14.26
CA ARG A 108 -16.40 -0.28 -15.44
C ARG A 108 -15.38 0.66 -16.10
N ARG A 109 -15.73 1.92 -16.34
CA ARG A 109 -14.83 2.90 -17.00
C ARG A 109 -13.59 3.17 -16.17
N SER A 110 -13.75 3.41 -14.87
CA SER A 110 -12.64 3.63 -13.94
C SER A 110 -11.67 2.44 -13.93
N MET A 111 -12.20 1.21 -14.01
CA MET A 111 -11.37 0.00 -13.98
C MET A 111 -10.75 -0.42 -15.33
N THR A 112 -11.27 0.03 -16.47
CA THR A 112 -10.68 -0.33 -17.77
C THR A 112 -9.71 0.72 -18.29
N TYR A 113 -10.00 2.01 -18.06
CA TYR A 113 -9.18 3.11 -18.59
C TYR A 113 -8.26 3.71 -17.53
N SER A 114 -8.71 3.80 -16.27
CA SER A 114 -7.98 4.53 -15.22
C SER A 114 -7.28 3.61 -14.21
N PHE A 115 -7.49 2.29 -14.29
CA PHE A 115 -6.97 1.33 -13.31
C PHE A 115 -5.44 1.32 -13.24
N GLY A 116 -4.77 1.42 -14.39
CA GLY A 116 -3.30 1.48 -14.42
C GLY A 116 -2.76 2.66 -13.61
N SER A 117 -3.36 3.84 -13.79
CA SER A 117 -2.99 5.05 -13.04
C SER A 117 -3.40 4.99 -11.57
N ILE A 118 -4.54 4.37 -11.24
CA ILE A 118 -4.97 4.15 -9.85
C ILE A 118 -3.98 3.23 -9.12
N CYS A 119 -3.59 2.11 -9.73
CA CYS A 119 -2.63 1.16 -9.17
C CYS A 119 -1.23 1.79 -9.02
N PHE A 120 -0.77 2.51 -10.06
CA PHE A 120 0.52 3.19 -10.04
C PHE A 120 0.55 4.34 -9.01
N GLY A 121 -0.51 5.14 -8.94
CA GLY A 121 -0.65 6.22 -7.95
C GLY A 121 -0.68 5.68 -6.52
N SER A 122 -1.34 4.54 -6.29
CA SER A 122 -1.39 3.91 -4.95
C SER A 122 -0.04 3.30 -4.55
N LEU A 123 0.75 2.81 -5.51
CA LEU A 123 2.12 2.38 -5.26
C LEU A 123 3.03 3.57 -4.93
N LEU A 124 2.88 4.66 -5.69
CA LEU A 124 3.66 5.87 -5.48
C LEU A 124 3.35 6.52 -4.13
N ASP A 125 2.09 6.53 -3.69
CA ASP A 125 1.70 6.99 -2.35
C ASP A 125 2.35 6.15 -1.25
N ALA A 126 2.36 4.81 -1.39
CA ALA A 126 3.04 3.92 -0.46
C ALA A 126 4.55 4.19 -0.39
N ILE A 127 5.19 4.40 -1.55
CA ILE A 127 6.60 4.76 -1.64
C ILE A 127 6.85 6.09 -0.92
N VAL A 128 6.05 7.13 -1.19
CA VAL A 128 6.20 8.44 -0.54
C VAL A 128 5.99 8.34 0.98
N ALA A 129 5.03 7.53 1.45
CA ALA A 129 4.81 7.31 2.88
C ALA A 129 6.02 6.67 3.56
N VAL A 130 6.58 5.60 2.98
CA VAL A 130 7.80 4.95 3.49
C VAL A 130 8.96 5.94 3.48
N LEU A 131 9.11 6.69 2.40
CA LEU A 131 10.16 7.68 2.25
C LEU A 131 10.06 8.82 3.27
N ARG A 132 8.86 9.28 3.63
CA ARG A 132 8.66 10.27 4.70
C ARG A 132 9.09 9.74 6.06
N VAL A 133 8.74 8.49 6.37
CA VAL A 133 9.15 7.85 7.64
C VAL A 133 10.67 7.69 7.70
N LEU A 134 11.28 7.22 6.62
CA LEU A 134 12.74 7.13 6.51
C LEU A 134 13.40 8.50 6.65
N ALA A 135 12.84 9.54 6.03
CA ALA A 135 13.33 10.90 6.14
C ALA A 135 13.24 11.46 7.56
N SER A 136 12.15 11.18 8.30
CA SER A 136 12.04 11.57 9.71
C SER A 136 13.08 10.87 10.58
N ILE A 137 13.32 9.58 10.36
CA ILE A 137 14.31 8.81 11.11
C ILE A 137 15.74 9.31 10.82
N ALA A 138 16.04 9.60 9.55
CA ALA A 138 17.35 10.12 9.14
C ALA A 138 17.63 11.52 9.72
N ARG A 139 16.61 12.39 9.80
CA ARG A 139 16.73 13.72 10.43
C ARG A 139 16.96 13.64 11.94
N ASP A 140 16.45 12.61 12.61
CA ASP A 140 16.77 12.35 14.02
C ASP A 140 18.20 11.80 14.21
N GLN A 141 18.83 11.29 13.15
CA GLN A 141 20.19 10.71 13.14
C GLN A 141 21.25 11.63 12.48
N ASP A 142 20.94 12.91 12.24
CA ASP A 142 21.62 13.86 11.35
C ASP A 142 23.11 14.17 11.65
N ASN A 143 23.71 13.59 12.70
CA ASN A 143 25.12 13.78 12.98
C ASN A 143 26.06 12.82 12.21
N ASP A 144 25.55 11.76 11.55
CA ASP A 144 26.43 10.72 10.95
C ASP A 144 25.93 10.10 9.62
N CYS A 145 25.03 10.77 8.88
CA CYS A 145 24.40 10.18 7.69
C CYS A 145 25.27 10.24 6.40
N PRO A 146 25.42 9.12 5.66
CA PRO A 146 26.16 9.04 4.40
C PRO A 146 25.46 9.76 3.22
N GLY A 147 26.25 10.19 2.22
CA GLY A 147 25.79 11.03 1.10
C GLY A 147 24.69 10.44 0.21
N GLU A 148 24.56 9.11 0.15
CA GLU A 148 23.51 8.38 -0.58
C GLU A 148 22.10 8.71 -0.05
N ALA A 149 21.97 8.82 1.28
CA ALA A 149 20.70 9.14 1.93
C ALA A 149 20.24 10.58 1.63
N ARG A 150 21.18 11.51 1.42
CA ARG A 150 20.87 12.89 1.02
C ARG A 150 20.28 12.98 -0.39
N LEU A 151 20.75 12.16 -1.33
CA LEU A 151 20.19 12.11 -2.69
C LEU A 151 18.74 11.64 -2.67
N LEU A 152 18.45 10.59 -1.90
CA LEU A 152 17.10 10.06 -1.72
C LEU A 152 16.17 11.13 -1.10
N LEU A 153 16.62 11.82 -0.06
CA LEU A 153 15.90 12.93 0.57
C LEU A 153 15.56 14.05 -0.42
N CYS A 154 16.48 14.38 -1.33
CA CYS A 154 16.23 15.37 -2.38
C CYS A 154 15.11 14.94 -3.33
N ILE A 155 15.13 13.69 -3.82
CA ILE A 155 14.10 13.14 -4.70
C ILE A 155 12.72 13.15 -4.03
N ILE A 156 12.66 12.79 -2.74
CA ILE A 156 11.44 12.81 -1.93
C ILE A 156 10.89 14.23 -1.83
N GLN A 157 11.76 15.20 -1.54
CA GLN A 157 11.39 16.61 -1.42
C GLN A 157 10.82 17.13 -2.75
N CYS A 158 11.45 16.77 -3.89
CA CYS A 158 10.96 17.12 -5.22
C CYS A 158 9.59 16.51 -5.53
N LEU A 159 9.34 15.25 -5.17
CA LEU A 159 8.04 14.60 -5.36
C LEU A 159 6.96 15.23 -4.49
N LEU A 160 7.28 15.60 -3.24
CA LEU A 160 6.35 16.34 -2.38
C LEU A 160 5.99 17.70 -2.98
N SER A 161 6.98 18.46 -3.47
CA SER A 161 6.72 19.75 -4.11
C SER A 161 5.84 19.60 -5.36
N LEU A 162 6.04 18.57 -6.17
CA LEU A 162 5.17 18.29 -7.33
C LEU A 162 3.72 18.01 -6.91
N ILE A 163 3.53 17.29 -5.79
CA ILE A 163 2.18 16.99 -5.26
C ILE A 163 1.52 18.26 -4.69
N GLU A 164 2.27 19.10 -3.98
CA GLU A 164 1.78 20.40 -3.49
C GLU A 164 1.36 21.32 -4.63
N ASP A 165 2.14 21.41 -5.70
CA ASP A 165 1.82 22.19 -6.90
C ASP A 165 0.52 21.69 -7.58
N ILE A 166 0.31 20.37 -7.64
CA ILE A 166 -0.92 19.78 -8.19
C ILE A 166 -2.13 20.07 -7.28
N LEU A 167 -1.95 20.00 -5.95
CA LEU A 167 -3.01 20.33 -4.99
C LEU A 167 -3.37 21.82 -5.05
N GLU A 168 -2.39 22.70 -5.19
CA GLU A 168 -2.62 24.14 -5.38
C GLU A 168 -3.32 24.42 -6.72
N TYR A 169 -2.98 23.67 -7.77
CA TYR A 169 -3.67 23.75 -9.07
C TYR A 169 -5.14 23.32 -9.00
N PHE A 170 -5.48 22.29 -8.22
CA PHE A 170 -6.88 21.89 -8.02
C PHE A 170 -7.66 22.80 -7.05
N ASN A 171 -6.96 23.56 -6.21
CA ASN A 171 -7.55 24.47 -5.23
C ASN A 171 -7.68 25.92 -5.74
N ARG A 172 -7.22 26.21 -6.96
CA ARG A 172 -7.47 27.46 -7.70
C ARG A 172 -8.64 27.30 -8.66
#